data_AF-A0AAE7NKX8-F1
#
_entry.id   AF-A0AAE7NKX8-F1
#
_cell.length_a   1.000
_cell.length_b   1.000
_cell.length_c   1.000
_cell.angle_alpha   90.00
_cell.angle_beta   90.00
_cell.angle_gamma   90.00
#
_symmetry.space_group_name_H-M   'P 1'
#
loop_
_entity.id
_entity.type
_entity.pdbx_description
1 polymer ?
#
loop_
_entity_poly.entity_id
_entity_poly.type
_entity_poly.pdbx_seq_one_letter_code
_entity_poly.pdbx_strand_id
1 'polypeptide(L)'
;MRLAFFGLVAAGIAGFAAYDQYDKKTNFQRVNAHVSTVTEQCYLEKVERGILSKTTSTSDMLRCELAELLTREHPKWQGYEIKHKIEIQFAFISPVDGATHTSSLRMSAFPDGRALRMGDVFQVLASKTKADKTRQV
;
A
#
# COMPACT_ATOMS: atom_id res chain seq x y z
N MET A 1 2.84 -3.92 36.68
CA MET A 1 1.68 -3.59 35.82
C MET A 1 2.05 -3.23 34.39
N ARG A 2 3.06 -2.38 34.13
CA ARG A 2 3.46 -2.00 32.77
C ARG A 2 3.91 -3.18 31.89
N LEU A 3 4.68 -4.13 32.43
CA LEU A 3 5.15 -5.32 31.69
C LEU A 3 4.00 -6.26 31.27
N ALA A 4 2.99 -6.45 32.11
CA ALA A 4 1.81 -7.26 31.77
C ALA A 4 0.98 -6.61 30.65
N PHE A 5 0.86 -5.28 30.67
CA PHE A 5 0.22 -4.52 29.59
C PHE A 5 0.99 -4.66 28.26
N PHE A 6 2.31 -4.48 28.28
CA PHE A 6 3.13 -4.69 27.08
C PHE A 6 3.08 -6.12 26.56
N GLY A 7 3.02 -7.11 27.46
CA GLY A 7 2.86 -8.52 27.10
C GLY A 7 1.53 -8.81 26.38
N LEU A 8 0.42 -8.24 26.86
CA LEU A 8 -0.89 -8.36 26.21
C LEU A 8 -0.93 -7.68 24.84
N VAL A 9 -0.36 -6.49 24.73
CA VAL A 9 -0.27 -5.77 23.44
C VAL A 9 0.58 -6.56 22.44
N ALA A 10 1.74 -7.06 22.87
CA ALA A 10 2.60 -7.87 22.02
C ALA A 10 1.92 -9.17 21.57
N ALA A 11 1.23 -9.87 22.49
CA ALA A 11 0.48 -11.08 22.16
C ALA A 11 -0.67 -10.79 21.16
N GLY A 12 -1.37 -9.67 21.33
CA GLY A 12 -2.41 -9.23 20.39
C GLY A 12 -1.87 -8.96 18.99
N ILE A 13 -0.75 -8.24 18.88
CA ILE A 13 -0.09 -7.95 17.59
C ILE A 13 0.38 -9.25 16.93
N ALA A 14 1.04 -10.13 17.69
CA ALA A 14 1.54 -11.40 17.18
C ALA A 14 0.41 -12.31 16.71
N GLY A 15 -0.69 -12.41 17.48
CA GLY A 15 -1.87 -13.18 17.11
C GLY A 15 -2.53 -12.68 15.83
N PHE A 16 -2.65 -11.36 15.67
CA PHE A 16 -3.22 -10.76 14.46
C PHE A 16 -2.35 -11.02 13.22
N ALA A 17 -1.03 -10.87 13.34
CA ALA A 17 -0.10 -11.15 12.24
C ALA A 17 -0.13 -12.63 11.83
N ALA A 18 -0.17 -13.55 12.80
CA ALA A 18 -0.28 -14.98 12.53
C ALA A 18 -1.61 -15.33 11.84
N TYR A 19 -2.71 -14.70 12.27
CA TYR A 19 -4.02 -14.89 11.67
C TYR A 19 -4.07 -14.37 10.22
N ASP A 20 -3.53 -13.19 9.93
CA ASP A 20 -3.50 -12.66 8.54
C ASP A 20 -2.71 -13.59 7.61
N GLN A 21 -1.56 -14.08 8.04
CA GLN A 21 -0.77 -15.04 7.24
C GLN A 21 -1.52 -16.35 7.02
N TYR A 22 -2.19 -16.86 8.06
CA TYR A 22 -3.00 -18.08 7.95
C TYR A 22 -4.19 -17.88 6.99
N ASP A 23 -4.92 -16.77 7.11
CA ASP A 23 -6.04 -16.42 6.23
C ASP A 23 -5.58 -16.33 4.77
N LYS A 24 -4.48 -15.61 4.50
CA LYS A 24 -3.87 -15.52 3.16
C LYS A 24 -3.51 -16.90 2.59
N LYS A 25 -2.95 -17.80 3.41
CA LYS A 25 -2.52 -19.13 2.95
C LYS A 25 -3.69 -20.07 2.66
N THR A 26 -4.75 -19.99 3.47
CA THR A 26 -5.89 -20.92 3.40
C THR A 26 -6.96 -20.44 2.42
N ASN A 27 -7.36 -19.17 2.51
CA ASN A 27 -8.52 -18.62 1.83
C ASN A 27 -8.20 -17.85 0.55
N PHE A 28 -6.92 -17.64 0.24
CA PHE A 28 -6.51 -16.96 -0.98
C PHE A 28 -5.59 -17.84 -1.83
N GLN A 29 -5.57 -17.55 -3.13
CA GLN A 29 -4.74 -18.19 -4.13
C GLN A 29 -4.00 -17.11 -4.91
N ARG A 30 -2.72 -17.36 -5.22
CA ARG A 30 -1.97 -16.48 -6.12
C ARG A 30 -2.51 -16.62 -7.53
N VAL A 31 -2.87 -15.48 -8.13
CA VAL A 31 -3.31 -15.38 -9.51
C VAL A 31 -2.53 -14.26 -10.20
N ASN A 32 -2.40 -14.37 -11.52
CA ASN A 32 -1.82 -13.32 -12.33
C ASN A 32 -2.86 -12.21 -12.51
N ALA A 33 -2.45 -10.97 -12.26
CA ALA A 33 -3.21 -9.77 -12.48
C ALA A 33 -2.56 -8.94 -13.59
N HIS A 34 -3.36 -8.53 -14.57
CA HIS A 34 -2.96 -7.68 -15.68
C HIS A 34 -3.25 -6.23 -15.34
N VAL A 35 -2.22 -5.39 -15.34
CA VAL A 35 -2.35 -3.97 -15.01
C VAL A 35 -3.10 -3.24 -16.13
N SER A 36 -4.23 -2.63 -15.78
CA SER A 36 -5.00 -1.78 -16.70
C SER A 36 -4.56 -0.32 -16.60
N THR A 37 -4.34 0.18 -15.38
CA THR A 37 -3.98 1.58 -15.14
C THR A 37 -3.03 1.68 -13.95
N VAL A 38 -2.03 2.55 -14.05
CA VAL A 38 -1.19 2.94 -12.92
C VAL A 38 -1.31 4.44 -12.74
N THR A 39 -1.80 4.85 -11.59
CA THR A 39 -1.88 6.25 -11.19
C THR A 39 -0.90 6.48 -10.05
N GLU A 40 0.17 7.21 -10.33
CA GLU A 40 1.15 7.59 -9.32
C GLU A 40 0.96 9.07 -8.95
N GLN A 41 0.71 9.30 -7.66
CA GLN A 41 0.63 10.63 -7.07
C GLN A 41 1.58 10.70 -5.89
N CYS A 42 2.14 11.87 -5.64
CA CYS A 42 2.98 12.12 -4.47
C CYS A 42 2.40 13.25 -3.63
N TYR A 43 2.64 13.21 -2.33
CA TYR A 43 2.41 14.33 -1.44
C TYR A 43 3.64 14.53 -0.55
N LEU A 44 3.80 15.76 -0.09
CA LEU A 44 4.91 16.15 0.77
C LEU A 44 4.46 16.03 2.21
N GLU A 45 5.27 15.41 3.06
CA GLU A 45 5.00 15.27 4.49
C GLU A 45 6.20 15.77 5.31
N LYS A 46 5.93 16.63 6.28
CA LYS A 46 6.92 16.99 7.31
C LYS A 46 6.37 16.63 8.67
N VAL A 47 7.17 15.88 9.42
CA VAL A 47 6.86 15.50 10.79
C VAL A 47 7.81 16.23 11.73
N GLU A 48 7.27 17.17 12.49
CA GLU A 48 8.01 17.89 13.53
C GLU A 48 7.70 17.24 14.89
N ARG A 49 8.74 16.73 15.55
CA ARG A 49 8.63 16.13 16.89
C ARG A 49 9.20 17.10 17.92
N GLY A 50 8.31 17.71 18.71
CA GLY A 50 8.67 18.41 19.93
C GLY A 50 8.76 17.46 21.13
N ILE A 51 9.12 18.01 22.29
CA ILE A 51 9.27 17.26 23.55
C ILE A 51 7.91 16.69 24.02
N LEU A 52 6.80 17.38 23.71
CA LEU A 52 5.44 17.02 24.14
C LEU A 52 4.43 16.88 22.98
N SER A 53 4.82 17.22 21.75
CA SER A 53 3.90 17.23 20.60
C SER A 53 4.54 16.65 19.34
N LYS A 54 3.70 16.08 18.48
CA LYS A 54 4.05 15.66 17.14
C LYS A 54 3.12 16.39 16.18
N THR A 55 3.67 17.26 15.35
CA THR A 55 2.92 17.97 14.31
C THR A 55 3.25 17.36 12.97
N THR A 56 2.22 16.95 12.22
CA THR A 56 2.36 16.47 10.85
C THR A 56 1.76 17.51 9.90
N SER A 57 2.55 17.99 8.95
CA SER A 57 2.11 18.87 7.88
C SER A 57 2.17 18.12 6.56
N THR A 58 1.10 18.18 5.78
CA THR A 58 1.00 17.51 4.47
C THR A 58 0.65 18.52 3.39
N SER A 59 1.14 18.28 2.17
CA SER A 59 0.65 18.98 0.97
C SER A 59 -0.54 18.27 0.36
N ASP A 60 -1.17 18.92 -0.61
CA ASP A 60 -2.07 18.26 -1.55
C ASP A 60 -1.34 17.20 -2.39
N MET A 61 -2.13 16.37 -3.09
CA MET A 61 -1.61 15.42 -4.06
C MET A 61 -1.06 16.15 -5.29
N LEU A 62 0.15 15.79 -5.68
CA LEU A 62 0.92 16.39 -6.77
C LEU A 62 1.44 15.28 -7.69
N ARG A 63 1.89 15.68 -8.88
CA ARG A 63 2.73 14.81 -9.71
C ARG A 63 4.08 14.62 -8.99
N CYS A 64 4.63 13.41 -9.03
CA CYS A 64 5.85 13.09 -8.29
C CYS A 64 7.04 13.93 -8.76
N GLU A 65 7.15 14.23 -10.05
CA GLU A 65 8.20 15.09 -10.60
C GLU A 65 8.10 16.51 -10.03
N LEU A 66 6.88 17.01 -9.81
CA LEU A 66 6.66 18.32 -9.18
C LEU A 66 6.99 18.29 -7.69
N ALA A 67 6.66 17.22 -6.98
CA ALA A 67 7.04 17.05 -5.57
C ALA A 67 8.57 17.04 -5.40
N GLU A 68 9.28 16.36 -6.30
CA GLU A 68 10.75 16.36 -6.34
C GLU A 68 11.35 17.73 -6.68
N LEU A 69 10.70 18.50 -7.56
CA LEU A 69 11.14 19.85 -7.89
C LEU A 69 10.95 20.79 -6.69
N LEU A 70 9.77 20.74 -6.06
CA LEU A 70 9.43 21.59 -4.92
C LEU A 70 10.36 21.35 -3.72
N THR A 71 10.66 20.10 -3.40
CA THR A 71 11.57 19.75 -2.30
C THR A 71 13.01 20.21 -2.54
N ARG A 72 13.45 20.28 -3.80
CA ARG A 72 14.79 20.75 -4.19
C ARG A 72 14.88 22.27 -4.26
N GLU A 73 13.92 22.93 -4.90
CA GLU A 73 14.07 24.32 -5.33
C GLU A 73 13.28 25.31 -4.47
N HIS A 74 12.20 24.88 -3.81
CA HIS A 74 11.29 25.79 -3.13
C HIS A 74 11.52 25.81 -1.61
N PRO A 75 11.91 26.95 -1.00
CA PRO A 75 12.31 27.04 0.41
C PRO A 75 11.28 26.47 1.41
N LYS A 76 9.97 26.68 1.14
CA LYS A 76 8.87 26.16 1.97
C LYS A 76 8.89 24.64 2.12
N TRP A 77 9.27 23.93 1.07
CA TRP A 77 9.14 22.47 0.96
C TRP A 77 10.46 21.74 1.22
N GLN A 78 11.53 22.48 1.50
CA GLN A 78 12.81 21.90 1.90
C GLN A 78 12.66 21.11 3.22
N GLY A 79 13.23 19.90 3.24
CA GLY A 79 13.15 18.99 4.38
C GLY A 79 11.80 18.29 4.54
N TYR A 80 10.86 18.42 3.60
CA TYR A 80 9.70 17.55 3.52
C TYR A 80 10.10 16.21 2.88
N GLU A 81 9.54 15.11 3.39
CA GLU A 81 9.65 13.80 2.77
C GLU A 81 8.60 13.65 1.66
N ILE A 82 9.01 13.08 0.53
CA ILE A 82 8.10 12.72 -0.55
C ILE A 82 7.45 11.38 -0.18
N LYS A 83 6.12 11.36 -0.12
CA LYS A 83 5.32 10.16 0.10
C LYS A 83 4.61 9.81 -1.20
N HIS A 84 4.75 8.56 -1.63
CA HIS A 84 4.07 8.06 -2.83
C HIS A 84 2.71 7.48 -2.45
N LYS A 85 1.74 7.69 -3.34
CA LYS A 85 0.43 7.08 -3.32
C LYS A 85 0.17 6.55 -4.72
N ILE A 86 0.45 5.28 -4.89
CA ILE A 86 0.31 4.57 -6.16
C ILE A 86 -1.00 3.79 -6.09
N GLU A 87 -1.88 4.01 -7.07
CA GLU A 87 -3.09 3.24 -7.27
C GLU A 87 -2.96 2.44 -8.57
N ILE A 88 -2.99 1.11 -8.44
CA ILE A 88 -2.91 0.18 -9.56
C ILE A 88 -4.28 -0.42 -9.76
N GLN A 89 -4.86 -0.22 -10.94
CA GLN A 89 -6.05 -0.93 -11.38
C GLN A 89 -5.60 -2.13 -12.21
N PHE A 90 -6.23 -3.27 -11.99
CA PHE A 90 -5.86 -4.50 -12.68
C PHE A 90 -7.06 -5.42 -12.89
N ALA A 91 -6.94 -6.28 -13.89
CA ALA A 91 -7.87 -7.38 -14.16
C ALA A 91 -7.24 -8.71 -13.75
N PHE A 92 -8.02 -9.61 -13.16
CA PHE A 92 -7.58 -10.95 -12.76
C PHE A 92 -8.68 -11.97 -13.02
N ILE A 93 -8.29 -13.24 -13.14
CA ILE A 93 -9.25 -14.35 -13.23
C ILE A 93 -9.54 -14.83 -11.82
N SER A 94 -10.81 -14.75 -11.41
CA SER A 94 -11.25 -15.19 -10.08
C SER A 94 -11.26 -16.73 -10.00
N PRO A 95 -10.70 -17.33 -8.94
CA PRO A 95 -10.74 -18.78 -8.75
C PRO A 95 -12.13 -19.30 -8.34
N VAL A 96 -13.08 -18.39 -8.03
CA VAL A 96 -14.44 -18.75 -7.59
C VAL A 96 -15.32 -19.16 -8.77
N ASP A 97 -15.25 -18.38 -9.86
CA ASP A 97 -16.16 -18.46 -11.01
C ASP A 97 -15.41 -18.57 -12.35
N GLY A 98 -14.08 -18.44 -12.37
CA GLY A 98 -13.28 -18.45 -13.59
C GLY A 98 -13.47 -17.22 -14.48
N ALA A 99 -14.18 -16.19 -13.99
CA ALA A 99 -14.45 -14.97 -14.75
C ALA A 99 -13.35 -13.91 -14.52
N THR A 100 -13.24 -12.97 -15.46
CA THR A 100 -12.37 -11.81 -15.32
C THR A 100 -13.04 -10.75 -14.44
N HIS A 101 -12.38 -10.37 -13.36
CA HIS A 101 -12.80 -9.29 -12.46
C HIS A 101 -11.76 -8.18 -12.45
N THR A 102 -12.20 -6.96 -12.14
CA THR A 102 -11.32 -5.81 -11.95
C THR A 102 -11.22 -5.45 -10.48
N SER A 103 -10.03 -5.01 -10.06
CA SER A 103 -9.78 -4.56 -8.69
C SER A 103 -8.72 -3.48 -8.68
N SER A 104 -8.54 -2.83 -7.54
CA SER A 104 -7.50 -1.82 -7.35
C SER A 104 -6.69 -2.06 -6.09
N LEU A 105 -5.40 -1.74 -6.16
CA LEU A 105 -4.47 -1.82 -5.04
C LEU A 105 -3.81 -0.47 -4.83
N ARG A 106 -3.87 0.02 -3.58
CA ARG A 106 -3.18 1.23 -3.15
C ARG A 106 -1.92 0.85 -2.41
N MET A 107 -0.81 1.44 -2.80
CA MET A 107 0.51 1.14 -2.25
C MET A 107 1.33 2.42 -2.10
N SER A 108 2.24 2.42 -1.12
CA SER A 108 3.19 3.50 -0.89
C SER A 108 4.52 3.29 -1.60
N ALA A 109 4.72 2.12 -2.21
CA ALA A 109 5.88 1.78 -3.02
C ALA A 109 5.47 0.68 -4.00
N PHE A 110 6.11 0.64 -5.17
CA PHE A 110 5.89 -0.43 -6.13
C PHE A 110 6.34 -1.79 -5.58
N PRO A 111 5.66 -2.90 -5.97
CA PRO A 111 6.13 -4.24 -5.63
C PRO A 111 7.55 -4.45 -6.18
N ASP A 112 8.41 -5.02 -5.36
CA ASP A 112 9.82 -5.30 -5.67
C ASP A 112 10.65 -4.06 -6.10
N GLY A 113 10.17 -2.85 -5.79
CA GLY A 113 10.85 -1.60 -6.15
C GLY A 113 10.83 -1.27 -7.66
N ARG A 114 10.09 -2.05 -8.47
CA ARG A 114 10.01 -1.84 -9.92
C ARG A 114 8.71 -1.14 -10.29
N ALA A 115 8.82 0.00 -10.96
CA ALA A 115 7.67 0.69 -11.52
C ALA A 115 6.86 -0.22 -12.45
N LEU A 116 5.57 -0.39 -12.13
CA LEU A 116 4.62 -1.13 -12.95
C LEU A 116 4.04 -0.22 -14.03
N ARG A 117 3.78 -0.80 -15.20
CA ARG A 117 3.18 -0.12 -16.35
C ARG A 117 1.91 -0.83 -16.78
N MET A 118 1.06 -0.12 -17.51
CA MET A 118 -0.09 -0.73 -18.19
C MET A 118 0.38 -1.90 -19.06
N GLY A 119 -0.32 -3.04 -18.95
CA GLY A 119 0.03 -4.29 -19.62
C GLY A 119 0.98 -5.19 -18.84
N ASP A 120 1.64 -4.69 -17.78
CA ASP A 120 2.46 -5.55 -16.92
C ASP A 120 1.58 -6.59 -16.20
N VAL A 121 2.22 -7.71 -15.85
CA VAL A 121 1.60 -8.77 -15.07
C VAL A 121 2.30 -8.86 -13.73
N PHE A 122 1.52 -8.87 -12.65
CA PHE A 122 2.02 -9.09 -11.30
C PHE A 122 1.12 -10.08 -10.55
N GLN A 123 1.63 -10.61 -9.44
CA GLN A 123 0.88 -11.57 -8.64
C GLN A 123 0.05 -10.87 -7.58
N VAL A 124 -1.21 -11.29 -7.45
CA VAL A 124 -2.11 -10.90 -6.36
C VAL A 124 -2.69 -12.13 -5.70
N LEU A 125 -3.15 -11.99 -4.46
CA LEU A 125 -3.91 -13.01 -3.77
C LEU A 125 -5.41 -12.78 -4.04
N ALA A 126 -6.04 -13.65 -4.82
CA ALA A 126 -7.49 -13.65 -5.01
C ALA A 126 -8.17 -14.60 -4.02
N SER A 127 -9.33 -14.20 -3.50
CA SER A 127 -10.08 -15.04 -2.56
C SER A 127 -10.68 -16.25 -3.27
N LYS A 128 -10.63 -17.41 -2.60
CA LYS A 128 -11.24 -18.66 -3.06
C LYS A 128 -12.76 -18.71 -2.84
N THR A 129 -13.33 -17.73 -2.15
CA THR A 129 -14.76 -17.71 -1.79
C THR A 129 -15.49 -16.43 -2.19
N LYS A 130 -14.76 -15.33 -2.43
CA LYS A 130 -15.33 -14.04 -2.86
C LYS A 130 -14.66 -13.58 -4.16
N ALA A 131 -15.42 -13.57 -5.26
CA ALA A 131 -14.87 -13.35 -6.60
C ALA A 131 -14.21 -11.97 -6.79
N ASP A 132 -14.69 -10.95 -6.09
CA ASP A 132 -14.23 -9.56 -6.16
C ASP A 132 -13.09 -9.22 -5.19
N LYS A 133 -12.75 -10.13 -4.27
CA LYS A 133 -11.83 -9.84 -3.16
C LYS A 133 -10.39 -10.22 -3.50
N THR A 134 -9.53 -9.22 -3.52
CA THR A 134 -8.08 -9.37 -3.68
C THR A 134 -7.32 -8.89 -2.44
N ARG A 135 -6.07 -9.35 -2.29
CA ARG A 135 -5.09 -8.86 -1.32
C ARG A 135 -3.72 -8.78 -1.96
N GLN A 136 -2.87 -7.92 -1.42
CA GLN A 136 -1.45 -7.94 -1.69
C GLN A 136 -0.82 -9.24 -1.17
N VAL A 137 0.15 -9.76 -1.93
CA VAL A 137 0.94 -10.94 -1.59
C VAL A 137 1.65 -10.77 -0.25
#